data_AF-A0A935Z3E9-F1
#
_entry.id   AF-A0A935Z3E9-F1
#
_cell.length_a   1.000
_cell.length_b   1.000
_cell.length_c   1.000
_cell.angle_alpha   90.00
_cell.angle_beta   90.00
_cell.angle_gamma   90.00
#
_symmetry.space_group_name_H-M   'P 1'
#
loop_
_entity.id
_entity.type
_entity.pdbx_description
1 polymer ?
#
loop_
_entity_poly.entity_id
_entity_poly.type
_entity_poly.pdbx_seq_one_letter_code
_entity_poly.pdbx_strand_id
1 'polypeptide(L)'
;MRFVEMNRVAFAGNVSPSGPGKSLAALASENGGRLELDEVLRVADVLLFHVAQAHKRGERVKGLHASSIVRLPDGSLVIEPTSRAHARAPEPASTANEQTDVFELGALLFTLLTGHEPKVALKGPLPSVIRAMLVPVPGGLVAAAPDVPWHVARAVERALHPRRAVRWLDIAELREALFGEEAQRRTLPLGFQTPDWARALMARPETRRAG
;
A
#
# COMPACT_ATOMS: atom_id res chain seq x y z
N MET A 1 -17.31 -12.36 21.48
CA MET A 1 -18.72 -11.96 21.29
C MET A 1 -18.84 -11.33 19.91
N ARG A 2 -19.64 -11.94 19.03
CA ARG A 2 -19.91 -11.65 17.60
C ARG A 2 -18.71 -11.65 16.63
N PHE A 3 -18.41 -12.83 16.09
CA PHE A 3 -17.88 -12.95 14.73
C PHE A 3 -18.99 -12.47 13.78
N VAL A 4 -18.84 -11.27 13.22
CA VAL A 4 -19.68 -10.83 12.10
C VAL A 4 -19.04 -11.42 10.84
N GLU A 5 -19.66 -12.46 10.31
CA GLU A 5 -19.32 -13.09 9.05
C GLU A 5 -19.69 -12.14 7.90
N MET A 6 -18.77 -11.24 7.54
CA MET A 6 -18.99 -10.30 6.45
C MET A 6 -17.65 -9.86 5.89
N ASN A 7 -17.05 -10.65 5.01
CA ASN A 7 -15.91 -10.26 4.19
C ASN A 7 -15.74 -11.25 3.04
N ARG A 8 -16.46 -11.02 1.95
CA ARG A 8 -16.23 -11.70 0.67
C ARG A 8 -15.68 -10.68 -0.32
N VAL A 9 -14.53 -10.96 -0.90
CA VAL A 9 -14.13 -10.36 -2.18
C VAL A 9 -14.73 -11.19 -3.30
N ALA A 10 -15.55 -10.56 -4.14
CA ALA A 10 -16.01 -11.18 -5.38
C ALA A 10 -15.12 -10.73 -6.55
N PHE A 11 -14.80 -11.67 -7.44
CA PHE A 11 -14.16 -11.38 -8.72
C PHE A 11 -15.25 -11.20 -9.77
N ALA A 12 -15.05 -10.27 -10.71
CA ALA A 12 -16.03 -9.91 -11.74
C ALA A 12 -16.67 -11.15 -12.41
N GLY A 13 -18.01 -11.23 -12.35
CA GLY A 13 -18.81 -12.34 -12.88
C GLY A 13 -20.03 -12.70 -12.03
N ASN A 14 -20.00 -12.40 -10.73
CA ASN A 14 -21.14 -12.55 -9.82
C ASN A 14 -21.71 -11.18 -9.46
N VAL A 15 -22.87 -10.83 -10.00
CA VAL A 15 -23.60 -9.60 -9.64
C VAL A 15 -24.05 -9.73 -8.19
N SER A 16 -23.53 -8.87 -7.31
CA SER A 16 -23.97 -8.84 -5.91
C SER A 16 -25.35 -8.16 -5.82
N PRO A 17 -26.30 -8.70 -5.04
CA PRO A 17 -27.68 -8.19 -4.95
C PRO A 17 -27.82 -6.82 -4.24
N SER A 18 -26.71 -6.19 -3.85
CA SER A 18 -26.66 -5.03 -2.94
C SER A 18 -26.77 -3.64 -3.60
N GLY A 19 -26.96 -3.52 -4.92
CA GLY A 19 -27.03 -2.23 -5.62
C GLY A 19 -25.66 -1.67 -6.07
N PRO A 20 -25.59 -0.49 -6.72
CA PRO A 20 -24.34 0.04 -7.26
C PRO A 20 -23.38 0.44 -6.12
N GLY A 21 -22.21 -0.19 -6.08
CA GLY A 21 -21.13 0.18 -5.16
C GLY A 21 -20.38 1.44 -5.61
N LYS A 22 -19.43 1.87 -4.79
CA LYS A 22 -18.49 2.96 -5.11
C LYS A 22 -17.06 2.46 -5.09
N SER A 23 -16.24 2.90 -6.05
CA SER A 23 -14.80 2.62 -5.99
C SER A 23 -14.17 3.29 -4.76
N LEU A 24 -13.08 2.72 -4.23
CA LEU A 24 -12.35 3.34 -3.13
C LEU A 24 -11.80 4.71 -3.50
N ALA A 25 -11.45 4.94 -4.78
CA ALA A 25 -11.08 6.26 -5.29
C ALA A 25 -12.22 7.27 -5.21
N ALA A 26 -13.45 6.86 -5.52
CA ALA A 26 -14.63 7.72 -5.37
C ALA A 26 -14.90 8.03 -3.90
N LEU A 27 -14.84 7.01 -3.03
CA LEU A 27 -14.98 7.20 -1.58
C LEU A 27 -13.92 8.15 -1.00
N ALA A 28 -12.66 7.99 -1.39
CA ALA A 28 -11.58 8.90 -0.99
C ALA A 28 -11.84 10.33 -1.47
N SER A 29 -12.33 10.50 -2.70
CA SER A 29 -12.63 11.84 -3.25
C SER A 29 -13.76 12.54 -2.48
N GLU A 30 -14.74 11.80 -1.98
CA GLU A 30 -15.82 12.32 -1.11
C GLU A 30 -15.30 12.71 0.28
N ASN A 31 -14.23 12.05 0.75
CA ASN A 31 -13.61 12.26 2.05
C ASN A 31 -12.35 13.15 1.99
N GLY A 32 -12.40 14.22 1.19
CA GLY A 32 -11.29 15.18 1.10
C GLY A 32 -10.04 14.67 0.40
N GLY A 33 -10.16 13.60 -0.39
CA GLY A 33 -9.11 13.02 -1.22
C GLY A 33 -8.46 11.75 -0.66
N ARG A 34 -8.75 11.36 0.59
CA ARG A 34 -8.18 10.17 1.25
C ARG A 34 -9.22 9.45 2.11
N LEU A 35 -8.90 8.26 2.61
CA LEU A 35 -9.72 7.55 3.59
C LEU A 35 -9.08 7.60 4.98
N GLU A 36 -9.93 7.49 6.00
CA GLU A 36 -9.48 7.37 7.40
C GLU A 36 -8.69 6.07 7.60
N LEU A 37 -7.67 6.12 8.47
CA LEU A 37 -6.77 5.00 8.73
C LEU A 37 -7.52 3.69 9.04
N ASP A 38 -8.50 3.74 9.93
CA ASP A 38 -9.29 2.58 10.33
C ASP A 38 -10.04 1.95 9.15
N GLU A 39 -10.50 2.77 8.20
CA GLU A 39 -11.13 2.27 6.98
C GLU A 39 -10.11 1.65 6.04
N VAL A 40 -8.96 2.29 5.86
CA VAL A 40 -7.86 1.73 5.05
C VAL A 40 -7.40 0.38 5.61
N LEU A 41 -7.24 0.26 6.92
CA LEU A 41 -6.82 -0.99 7.56
C LEU A 41 -7.87 -2.10 7.42
N ARG A 42 -9.17 -1.78 7.51
CA ARG A 42 -10.23 -2.77 7.22
C ARG A 42 -10.18 -3.27 5.78
N VAL A 43 -10.02 -2.36 4.82
CA VAL A 43 -9.86 -2.72 3.40
C VAL A 43 -8.61 -3.57 3.19
N ALA A 44 -7.48 -3.18 3.79
CA ALA A 44 -6.22 -3.87 3.69
C ALA A 44 -6.33 -5.31 4.18
N ASP A 45 -6.94 -5.53 5.35
CA ASP A 45 -7.12 -6.84 5.96
C ASP A 45 -7.83 -7.82 5.01
N VAL A 46 -8.94 -7.37 4.42
CA VAL A 46 -9.73 -8.15 3.46
C VAL A 46 -8.92 -8.47 2.20
N LEU A 47 -8.29 -7.48 1.59
CA LEU A 47 -7.52 -7.67 0.37
C LEU A 47 -6.32 -8.60 0.60
N LEU A 48 -5.55 -8.40 1.68
CA LEU A 48 -4.42 -9.27 2.04
C LEU A 48 -4.87 -10.72 2.19
N PHE A 49 -6.00 -10.97 2.87
CA PHE A 49 -6.54 -12.31 3.00
C PHE A 49 -6.81 -12.93 1.61
N HIS A 50 -7.53 -12.22 0.75
CA HIS A 50 -7.91 -12.76 -0.56
C HIS A 50 -6.75 -12.91 -1.54
N VAL A 51 -5.79 -11.99 -1.53
CA VAL A 51 -4.56 -12.10 -2.34
C VAL A 51 -3.73 -13.29 -1.85
N ALA A 52 -3.59 -13.51 -0.54
CA ALA A 52 -2.89 -14.68 -0.02
C ALA A 52 -3.55 -16.00 -0.47
N GLN A 53 -4.89 -16.06 -0.53
CA GLN A 53 -5.59 -17.23 -1.06
C GLN A 53 -5.36 -17.44 -2.56
N ALA A 54 -5.26 -16.36 -3.35
CA ALA A 54 -4.92 -16.45 -4.76
C ALA A 54 -3.49 -16.97 -4.96
N HIS A 55 -2.51 -16.46 -4.20
CA HIS A 55 -1.12 -16.92 -4.25
C HIS A 55 -0.99 -18.41 -3.92
N LYS A 56 -1.74 -18.91 -2.93
CA LYS A 56 -1.82 -20.36 -2.62
C LYS A 56 -2.31 -21.21 -3.79
N ARG A 57 -3.05 -20.64 -4.74
CA ARG A 57 -3.49 -21.31 -5.98
C ARG A 57 -2.57 -21.05 -7.17
N GLY A 58 -1.45 -20.34 -6.97
CA GLY A 58 -0.56 -19.90 -8.04
C GLY A 58 -1.14 -18.77 -8.91
N GLU A 59 -2.18 -18.09 -8.43
CA GLU A 59 -2.85 -17.00 -9.13
C GLU A 59 -2.35 -15.64 -8.63
N ARG A 60 -2.26 -14.64 -9.50
CA ARG A 60 -2.02 -13.24 -9.11
C ARG A 60 -3.28 -12.41 -9.19
N VAL A 61 -3.43 -11.45 -8.28
CA VAL A 61 -4.53 -10.49 -8.30
C VAL A 61 -4.07 -9.25 -9.05
N LYS A 62 -4.47 -9.16 -10.32
CA LYS A 62 -4.06 -8.06 -11.20
C LYS A 62 -4.89 -6.81 -10.95
N GLY A 63 -4.24 -5.65 -10.96
CA GLY A 63 -4.94 -4.37 -10.97
C GLY A 63 -5.43 -3.97 -9.59
N LEU A 64 -4.62 -4.16 -8.56
CA LEU A 64 -4.92 -3.67 -7.20
C LEU A 64 -4.66 -2.16 -7.13
N HIS A 65 -5.69 -1.34 -7.31
CA HIS A 65 -5.60 0.11 -7.15
C HIS A 65 -6.96 0.72 -6.79
N ALA A 66 -7.00 1.98 -6.35
CA ALA A 66 -8.18 2.54 -5.70
C ALA A 66 -9.43 2.61 -6.60
N SER A 67 -9.25 2.71 -7.92
CA SER A 67 -10.36 2.73 -8.88
C SER A 67 -10.91 1.35 -9.30
N SER A 68 -10.20 0.25 -9.05
CA SER A 68 -10.69 -1.11 -9.38
C SER A 68 -11.37 -1.79 -8.20
N ILE A 69 -11.11 -1.33 -6.98
CA ILE A 69 -11.75 -1.89 -5.80
C ILE A 69 -13.05 -1.13 -5.55
N VAL A 70 -14.18 -1.82 -5.68
CA VAL A 70 -15.53 -1.30 -5.46
C VAL A 70 -16.04 -1.81 -4.12
N ARG A 71 -16.44 -0.90 -3.24
CA ARG A 71 -17.16 -1.21 -2.02
C ARG A 71 -18.66 -1.18 -2.28
N LEU A 72 -19.32 -2.29 -2.02
CA LEU A 72 -20.76 -2.43 -2.12
C LEU A 72 -21.46 -1.89 -0.85
N PRO A 73 -22.77 -1.57 -0.90
CA PRO A 73 -23.51 -1.04 0.26
C PRO A 73 -23.51 -1.95 1.49
N ASP A 74 -23.37 -3.27 1.30
CA ASP A 74 -23.24 -4.26 2.38
C ASP A 74 -21.82 -4.31 2.99
N GLY A 75 -20.89 -3.50 2.47
CA GLY A 75 -19.50 -3.43 2.91
C GLY A 75 -18.56 -4.42 2.22
N SER A 76 -19.07 -5.32 1.38
CA SER A 76 -18.22 -6.24 0.62
C SER A 76 -17.40 -5.50 -0.44
N LEU A 77 -16.28 -6.10 -0.84
CA LEU A 77 -15.36 -5.54 -1.83
C LEU A 77 -15.43 -6.36 -3.12
N VAL A 78 -15.37 -5.70 -4.26
CA VAL A 78 -15.33 -6.32 -5.59
C VAL A 78 -14.16 -5.73 -6.35
N ILE A 79 -13.46 -6.58 -7.12
CA ILE A 79 -12.41 -6.11 -8.02
C ILE A 79 -12.98 -6.03 -9.43
N GLU A 80 -13.13 -4.80 -9.93
CA GLU A 80 -13.60 -4.48 -11.27
C GLU A 80 -12.45 -3.88 -12.10
N PRO A 81 -12.19 -4.39 -13.31
CA PRO A 81 -11.19 -3.80 -14.19
C PRO A 81 -11.51 -2.33 -14.52
N THR A 82 -10.48 -1.48 -14.53
CA THR A 82 -10.59 -0.11 -15.04
C THR A 82 -9.54 0.14 -16.13
N SER A 83 -9.83 1.10 -17.00
CA SER A 83 -8.89 1.60 -18.02
C SER A 83 -8.01 2.75 -17.51
N ARG A 84 -8.26 3.27 -16.31
CA ARG A 84 -7.51 4.38 -15.71
C ARG A 84 -6.06 3.97 -15.44
N ALA A 85 -5.13 4.91 -15.66
CA ALA A 85 -3.73 4.72 -15.35
C ALA A 85 -3.48 4.83 -13.83
N HIS A 86 -2.67 3.92 -13.30
CA HIS A 86 -2.36 3.79 -11.88
C HIS A 86 -0.90 3.38 -11.67
N ALA A 87 -0.40 3.53 -10.44
CA ALA A 87 0.87 2.96 -10.02
C ALA A 87 0.97 1.47 -10.39
N ARG A 88 2.12 1.09 -10.92
CA ARG A 88 2.47 -0.31 -11.16
C ARG A 88 3.88 -0.60 -10.68
N ALA A 89 4.13 -1.87 -10.36
CA ALA A 89 5.46 -2.30 -10.04
C ALA A 89 6.44 -2.02 -11.20
N PRO A 90 7.71 -1.68 -10.91
CA PRO A 90 8.68 -1.26 -11.94
C PRO A 90 9.10 -2.40 -12.88
N GLU A 91 8.96 -3.65 -12.47
CA GLU A 91 9.19 -4.81 -13.30
C GLU A 91 8.23 -4.92 -14.52
N PRO A 92 8.70 -5.48 -15.64
CA PRO A 92 7.82 -5.84 -16.75
C PRO A 92 6.78 -6.90 -16.36
N ALA A 93 5.59 -6.82 -16.95
CA ALA A 93 4.49 -7.76 -16.72
C ALA A 93 4.86 -9.24 -17.01
N SER A 94 5.80 -9.47 -17.93
CA SER A 94 6.34 -10.80 -18.26
C SER A 94 7.16 -11.44 -17.14
N THR A 95 7.67 -10.63 -16.21
CA THR A 95 8.49 -11.08 -15.07
C THR A 95 7.77 -10.90 -13.74
N ALA A 96 6.52 -10.45 -13.76
CA ALA A 96 5.73 -10.19 -12.57
C ALA A 96 5.51 -11.48 -11.75
N ASN A 97 5.50 -11.36 -10.44
CA ASN A 97 5.34 -12.46 -9.48
C ASN A 97 4.51 -11.99 -8.27
N GLU A 98 4.41 -12.78 -7.22
CA GLU A 98 3.64 -12.42 -6.00
C GLU A 98 4.09 -11.10 -5.37
N GLN A 99 5.37 -10.76 -5.46
CA GLN A 99 5.91 -9.47 -4.99
C GLN A 99 5.52 -8.28 -5.86
N THR A 100 4.95 -8.52 -7.06
CA THR A 100 4.26 -7.50 -7.84
C THR A 100 2.94 -7.13 -7.16
N ASP A 101 2.17 -8.11 -6.67
CA ASP A 101 0.91 -7.84 -5.95
C ASP A 101 1.19 -7.15 -4.60
N VAL A 102 2.29 -7.50 -3.91
CA VAL A 102 2.78 -6.77 -2.71
C VAL A 102 3.00 -5.29 -3.01
N PHE A 103 3.64 -4.97 -4.13
CA PHE A 103 3.88 -3.59 -4.53
C PHE A 103 2.57 -2.86 -4.87
N GLU A 104 1.71 -3.47 -5.69
CA GLU A 104 0.44 -2.87 -6.10
C GLU A 104 -0.47 -2.61 -4.89
N LEU A 105 -0.51 -3.54 -3.92
CA LEU A 105 -1.21 -3.33 -2.67
C LEU A 105 -0.59 -2.19 -1.85
N GLY A 106 0.75 -2.11 -1.76
CA GLY A 106 1.43 -0.98 -1.13
C GLY A 106 1.06 0.36 -1.77
N ALA A 107 0.95 0.40 -3.10
CA ALA A 107 0.54 1.60 -3.84
C ALA A 107 -0.91 1.97 -3.59
N LEU A 108 -1.81 0.99 -3.54
CA LEU A 108 -3.19 1.18 -3.13
C LEU A 108 -3.26 1.81 -1.73
N LEU A 109 -2.61 1.21 -0.73
CA LEU A 109 -2.65 1.72 0.65
C LEU A 109 -2.07 3.12 0.77
N PHE A 110 -0.93 3.38 0.13
CA PHE A 110 -0.35 4.72 0.07
C PHE A 110 -1.33 5.74 -0.51
N THR A 111 -2.00 5.38 -1.61
CA THR A 111 -2.97 6.27 -2.28
C THR A 111 -4.18 6.53 -1.40
N LEU A 112 -4.71 5.51 -0.72
CA LEU A 112 -5.85 5.69 0.18
C LEU A 112 -5.51 6.53 1.40
N LEU A 113 -4.29 6.43 1.94
CA LEU A 113 -3.86 7.19 3.13
C LEU A 113 -3.48 8.64 2.81
N THR A 114 -2.94 8.89 1.62
CA THR A 114 -2.37 10.21 1.27
C THR A 114 -3.20 10.98 0.24
N GLY A 115 -4.10 10.31 -0.48
CA GLY A 115 -4.81 10.85 -1.63
C GLY A 115 -3.95 11.00 -2.89
N HIS A 116 -2.70 10.51 -2.88
CA HIS A 116 -1.76 10.65 -3.98
C HIS A 116 -1.16 9.31 -4.38
N GLU A 117 -0.98 9.09 -5.67
CA GLU A 117 -0.25 7.91 -6.17
C GLU A 117 1.25 8.02 -5.81
N PRO A 118 1.91 6.90 -5.46
CA PRO A 118 3.32 6.91 -5.10
C PRO A 118 4.21 7.27 -6.30
N LYS A 119 5.13 8.22 -6.11
CA LYS A 119 6.04 8.71 -7.18
C LYS A 119 6.98 7.64 -7.73
N VAL A 120 7.28 6.61 -6.94
CA VAL A 120 8.12 5.46 -7.35
C VAL A 120 7.48 4.57 -8.43
N ALA A 121 6.20 4.78 -8.72
CA ALA A 121 5.41 3.96 -9.63
C ALA A 121 5.03 4.67 -10.96
N LEU A 122 5.51 5.90 -11.18
CA LEU A 122 5.19 6.66 -12.38
C LEU A 122 6.04 6.22 -13.58
N LYS A 123 5.37 5.92 -14.70
CA LYS A 123 5.98 5.89 -16.03
C LYS A 123 6.07 7.32 -16.57
N GLY A 124 7.24 7.66 -17.12
CA GLY A 124 7.51 8.84 -17.94
C GLY A 124 8.77 8.59 -18.77
N PRO A 125 9.16 9.47 -19.71
CA PRO A 125 10.43 9.32 -20.43
C PRO A 125 11.57 9.10 -19.42
N LEU A 126 12.57 8.26 -19.75
CA LEU A 126 13.67 7.84 -18.85
C LEU A 126 14.14 8.91 -17.85
N PRO A 127 14.32 10.19 -18.22
CA PRO A 127 14.68 11.27 -17.29
C PRO A 127 13.72 11.50 -16.11
N SER A 128 12.42 11.25 -16.27
CA SER A 128 11.39 11.45 -15.23
C SER A 128 11.27 10.27 -14.26
N VAL A 129 11.47 9.03 -14.72
CA VAL A 129 11.63 7.85 -13.86
C VAL A 129 12.93 7.95 -13.06
N ILE A 130 14.04 8.30 -13.72
CA ILE A 130 15.33 8.53 -13.07
C ILE A 130 15.23 9.66 -12.04
N ARG A 131 14.54 10.77 -12.36
CA ARG A 131 14.30 11.85 -11.40
C ARG A 131 13.44 11.39 -10.22
N ALA A 132 12.38 10.60 -10.43
CA ALA A 132 11.56 10.04 -9.35
C ALA A 132 12.32 9.03 -8.47
N MET A 133 13.33 8.34 -9.01
CA MET A 133 14.23 7.46 -8.27
C MET A 133 15.38 8.19 -7.57
N LEU A 134 15.85 9.32 -8.12
CA LEU A 134 16.97 10.12 -7.59
C LEU A 134 16.54 11.18 -6.58
N VAL A 135 15.27 11.60 -6.60
CA VAL A 135 14.72 12.49 -5.59
C VAL A 135 14.22 11.62 -4.44
N PRO A 136 14.95 11.54 -3.30
CA PRO A 136 14.37 10.93 -2.10
C PRO A 136 13.05 11.64 -1.83
N VAL A 137 11.97 10.89 -1.64
CA VAL A 137 10.67 11.45 -1.25
C VAL A 137 10.93 12.30 -0.02
N PRO A 138 10.79 13.64 -0.08
CA PRO A 138 10.93 14.45 1.11
C PRO A 138 9.76 14.07 2.03
N GLY A 139 10.06 13.27 3.06
CA GLY A 139 9.15 13.00 4.17
C GLY A 139 8.35 11.68 4.16
N GLY A 140 8.41 10.85 3.12
CA GLY A 140 7.75 9.53 3.12
C GLY A 140 6.22 9.60 3.33
N LEU A 141 5.61 8.47 3.70
CA LEU A 141 4.19 8.39 4.04
C LEU A 141 3.86 9.25 5.26
N VAL A 142 4.76 9.29 6.26
CA VAL A 142 4.56 10.04 7.50
C VAL A 142 4.44 11.55 7.26
N ALA A 143 5.17 12.13 6.30
CA ALA A 143 4.99 13.56 6.00
C ALA A 143 3.69 13.87 5.26
N ALA A 144 3.18 12.92 4.47
CA ALA A 144 1.92 13.07 3.75
C ALA A 144 0.69 12.76 4.63
N ALA A 145 0.85 11.86 5.60
CA ALA A 145 -0.17 11.41 6.54
C ALA A 145 0.45 11.22 7.95
N PRO A 146 0.66 12.31 8.71
CA PRO A 146 1.39 12.29 10.00
C PRO A 146 0.63 11.60 11.13
N ASP A 147 -0.66 11.39 10.95
CA ASP A 147 -1.56 10.62 11.81
C ASP A 147 -1.41 9.11 11.66
N VAL A 148 -0.72 8.64 10.61
CA VAL A 148 -0.52 7.21 10.37
C VAL A 148 0.55 6.65 11.32
N PRO A 149 0.25 5.57 12.07
CA PRO A 149 1.23 4.90 12.92
C PRO A 149 2.47 4.49 12.13
N TRP A 150 3.63 4.65 12.76
CA TRP A 150 4.91 4.44 12.11
C TRP A 150 5.07 3.03 11.50
N HIS A 151 4.47 2.00 12.12
CA HIS A 151 4.57 0.63 11.66
C HIS A 151 3.80 0.45 10.33
N VAL A 152 2.63 1.08 10.19
CA VAL A 152 1.85 1.11 8.95
C VAL A 152 2.64 1.84 7.87
N ALA A 153 3.18 3.02 8.18
CA ALA A 153 3.98 3.80 7.25
C ALA A 153 5.18 2.98 6.72
N ARG A 154 5.94 2.36 7.63
CA ARG A 154 7.08 1.50 7.27
C ARG A 154 6.65 0.30 6.43
N ALA A 155 5.51 -0.33 6.74
CA ALA A 155 5.02 -1.48 6.00
C ALA A 155 4.67 -1.12 4.55
N VAL A 156 3.95 -0.02 4.36
CA VAL A 156 3.58 0.51 3.05
C VAL A 156 4.81 0.94 2.25
N GLU A 157 5.73 1.69 2.87
CA GLU A 157 6.96 2.14 2.20
C GLU A 157 7.86 0.99 1.78
N ARG A 158 8.01 -0.05 2.61
CA ARG A 158 8.78 -1.25 2.25
C ARG A 158 8.13 -2.01 1.10
N ALA A 159 6.80 -2.12 1.08
CA ALA A 159 6.08 -2.74 -0.04
C ALA A 159 6.34 -2.01 -1.37
N LEU A 160 6.48 -0.68 -1.31
CA LEU A 160 6.76 0.20 -2.45
C LEU A 160 8.23 0.25 -2.87
N HIS A 161 9.12 -0.55 -2.28
CA HIS A 161 10.53 -0.51 -2.64
C HIS A 161 10.74 -0.99 -4.10
N PRO A 162 11.49 -0.26 -4.96
CA PRO A 162 11.67 -0.65 -6.36
C PRO A 162 12.33 -2.02 -6.53
N ARG A 163 13.29 -2.36 -5.65
CA ARG A 163 13.95 -3.67 -5.63
C ARG A 163 13.10 -4.69 -4.86
N ARG A 164 12.68 -5.75 -5.56
CA ARG A 164 11.98 -6.93 -5.02
C ARG A 164 12.59 -7.52 -3.76
N ALA A 165 13.92 -7.67 -3.74
CA ALA A 165 14.65 -8.23 -2.61
C ALA A 165 14.50 -7.45 -1.29
N VAL A 166 14.03 -6.19 -1.34
CA VAL A 166 13.79 -5.37 -0.15
C VAL A 166 12.31 -5.38 0.25
N ARG A 167 11.39 -5.74 -0.66
CA ARG A 167 9.96 -5.82 -0.38
C ARG A 167 9.70 -6.92 0.67
N TRP A 168 8.45 -7.03 1.09
CA TRP A 168 7.98 -8.20 1.83
C TRP A 168 8.12 -9.44 0.96
N LEU A 169 8.51 -10.57 1.55
CA LEU A 169 8.70 -11.81 0.83
C LEU A 169 7.40 -12.20 0.11
N ASP A 170 6.30 -12.11 0.84
CA ASP A 170 4.95 -12.43 0.40
C ASP A 170 3.91 -11.52 1.09
N ILE A 171 2.64 -11.78 0.82
CA ILE A 171 1.49 -11.06 1.39
C ILE A 171 1.29 -11.36 2.88
N ALA A 172 1.69 -12.54 3.36
CA ALA A 172 1.57 -12.90 4.77
C ALA A 172 2.52 -12.04 5.62
N GLU A 173 3.77 -11.86 5.20
CA GLU A 173 4.70 -10.96 5.87
C GLU A 173 4.21 -9.51 5.90
N LEU A 174 3.63 -9.01 4.79
CA LEU A 174 3.05 -7.67 4.76
C LEU A 174 1.87 -7.55 5.74
N ARG A 175 1.01 -8.58 5.82
CA ARG A 175 -0.10 -8.62 6.77
C ARG A 175 0.39 -8.60 8.22
N GLU A 176 1.40 -9.38 8.55
CA GLU A 176 2.01 -9.37 9.89
C GLU A 176 2.62 -8.01 10.23
N ALA A 177 3.24 -7.33 9.27
CA ALA A 177 3.78 -5.99 9.49
C ALA A 177 2.69 -4.93 9.75
N LEU A 178 1.50 -5.11 9.19
CA LEU A 178 0.36 -4.21 9.38
C LEU A 178 -0.47 -4.51 10.64
N PHE A 179 -0.64 -5.79 10.99
CA PHE A 179 -1.62 -6.23 12.00
C PHE A 179 -1.08 -7.08 13.14
N GLY A 180 0.14 -7.62 13.01
CA GLY A 180 0.72 -8.58 13.95
C GLY A 180 0.93 -8.01 15.35
N GLU A 181 1.16 -8.88 16.33
CA GLU A 181 1.32 -8.47 17.74
C GLU A 181 2.41 -7.40 17.92
N GLU A 182 3.52 -7.52 17.18
CA GLU A 182 4.62 -6.56 17.24
C GLU A 182 4.20 -5.19 16.70
N ALA A 183 3.33 -5.14 15.69
CA ALA A 183 2.72 -3.90 15.20
C ALA A 183 1.86 -3.25 16.29
N GLN A 184 1.03 -4.05 16.97
CA GLN A 184 0.16 -3.59 18.05
C GLN A 184 0.94 -3.09 19.28
N ARG A 185 2.03 -3.79 19.66
CA ARG A 185 2.93 -3.38 20.77
C ARG A 185 3.67 -2.07 20.47
N ARG A 186 3.92 -1.79 19.20
CA ARG A 186 4.64 -0.60 18.71
C ARG A 186 3.75 0.61 18.43
N THR A 187 2.43 0.44 18.47
CA THR A 187 1.43 1.53 18.42
C THR A 187 1.30 2.25 19.76
N LEU A 188 1.79 1.66 20.85
CA LEU A 188 1.93 2.37 22.13
C LEU A 188 3.05 3.41 22.01
N PRO A 189 2.89 4.63 22.58
CA PRO A 189 3.89 5.67 22.49
C PRO A 189 5.10 5.32 23.37
N LEU A 190 5.97 4.46 22.86
CA LEU A 190 7.33 4.36 23.33
C LEU A 190 8.09 5.48 22.65
N GLY A 191 8.57 6.43 23.47
CA GLY A 191 9.30 7.62 23.03
C GLY A 191 10.18 7.33 21.82
N PHE A 192 9.95 8.12 20.77
CA PHE A 192 10.53 8.03 19.44
C PHE A 192 12.04 7.71 19.49
N GLN A 193 12.42 6.43 19.44
CA GLN A 193 13.82 6.06 19.29
C GLN A 193 14.15 6.08 17.80
N THR A 194 15.04 6.99 17.42
CA THR A 194 15.55 7.11 16.05
C THR A 194 16.10 5.75 15.61
N PRO A 195 15.60 5.15 14.51
CA PRO A 195 16.11 3.87 14.03
C PRO A 195 17.62 3.94 13.73
N ASP A 196 18.35 2.86 13.97
CA ASP A 196 19.82 2.85 13.83
C ASP A 196 20.31 3.23 12.43
N TRP A 197 19.54 2.91 11.39
CA TRP A 197 19.87 3.31 10.01
C TRP A 197 19.74 4.83 9.77
N ALA A 198 18.86 5.51 10.52
CA ALA A 198 18.70 6.96 10.48
C ALA A 198 19.80 7.66 11.31
N ARG A 199 20.27 7.07 12.42
CA ARG A 199 21.48 7.54 13.13
C ARG A 199 22.72 7.44 12.25
N ALA A 200 22.87 6.35 11.50
CA ALA A 200 23.98 6.15 10.56
C ALA A 200 24.00 7.19 9.42
N LEU A 201 22.83 7.70 9.01
CA LEU A 201 22.73 8.76 8.01
C LEU A 201 23.04 10.16 8.57
N MET A 202 22.75 10.41 9.85
CA MET A 202 23.03 11.69 10.52
C MET A 202 24.48 11.80 11.04
N ALA A 203 25.17 10.67 11.23
CA ALA A 203 26.55 10.63 11.73
C ALA A 203 27.63 10.85 10.65
N ARG A 204 27.32 11.52 9.52
CA ARG A 204 28.36 11.85 8.53
C ARG A 204 29.30 12.91 9.13
N PRO A 205 30.63 12.70 9.13
CA PRO A 205 31.56 13.72 9.58
C PRO A 205 31.50 14.89 8.60
N GLU A 206 31.33 16.11 9.13
CA GLU A 206 31.47 17.34 8.38
C GLU A 206 32.82 17.31 7.66
N THR A 207 32.77 17.31 6.33
CA THR A 207 33.96 17.54 5.52
C THR A 207 34.46 18.94 5.84
N ARG A 208 35.52 19.02 6.64
CA ARG A 208 36.37 20.21 6.74
C ARG A 208 36.73 20.65 5.33
N ARG A 209 36.12 21.73 4.85
CA ARG A 209 36.75 22.58 3.83
C ARG A 209 37.69 23.52 4.57
N ALA A 210 38.95 23.11 4.64
CA ALA A 210 40.06 24.03 4.74
C ALA A 210 40.33 24.58 3.33
N GLY A 211 40.55 25.89 3.23
CA GLY A 211 40.80 26.63 2.00
C GLY A 211 40.21 28.02 2.08
#